data_AF-A0AAE0PL12-F1
#
_entry.id   AF-A0AAE0PL12-F1
#
_cell.length_a   1.000
_cell.length_b   1.000
_cell.length_c   1.000
_cell.angle_alpha   90.00
_cell.angle_beta   90.00
_cell.angle_gamma   90.00
#
_symmetry.space_group_name_H-M   'P 1'
#
loop_
_entity.id
_entity.type
_entity.pdbx_description
1 polymer ?
#
loop_
_entity_poly.entity_id
_entity_poly.type
_entity_poly.pdbx_seq_one_letter_code
_entity_poly.pdbx_strand_id
1 'polypeptide(L)'
;MPGSSLWLTPPPSHPLYPILAFLISQRLPSDFPSEAGAADSRLTPEFFAPHMTLSSGISPDLYGDDPQRWLDSIPWPSADEVKVRFEGINSQDTYYRRCYAKVKLDEGIKKIAGLARARGVNAEEDANGAKTQEWLEWWRKEFGPHVSLMYGDVPIGDDKLKEIAKVVEEGGVKLSEPEGDVEGNGWDGGVVWLVPTDKDIKDWKPIAKRVL
;
A
#
# COMPACT_ATOMS: atom_id res chain seq x y z
N MET A 1 4.83 -11.29 7.36
CA MET A 1 4.97 -10.29 8.45
C MET A 1 4.23 -10.84 9.67
N PRO A 2 4.69 -10.69 10.92
CA PRO A 2 3.90 -11.19 12.05
C PRO A 2 2.56 -10.46 12.14
N GLY A 3 1.48 -11.18 12.42
CA GLY A 3 0.14 -10.64 12.62
C GLY A 3 -0.55 -10.13 11.36
N SER A 4 -1.40 -9.12 11.52
CA SER A 4 -2.19 -8.52 10.45
C SER A 4 -1.69 -7.14 10.05
N SER A 5 -2.11 -6.70 8.87
CA SER A 5 -1.88 -5.36 8.34
C SER A 5 -3.20 -4.66 8.03
N LEU A 6 -3.17 -3.33 8.12
CA LEU A 6 -4.23 -2.46 7.62
C LEU A 6 -3.79 -1.88 6.28
N TRP A 7 -4.65 -2.04 5.27
CA TRP A 7 -4.39 -1.62 3.90
C TRP A 7 -5.44 -0.62 3.46
N LEU A 8 -5.04 0.46 2.82
CA LEU A 8 -5.94 1.37 2.09
C LEU A 8 -5.96 0.96 0.62
N THR A 9 -7.13 0.58 0.12
CA THR A 9 -7.33 0.18 -1.28
C THR A 9 -8.17 1.22 -2.01
N PRO A 10 -8.01 1.38 -3.34
CA PRO A 10 -8.94 2.17 -4.13
C PRO A 10 -10.38 1.66 -3.93
N PRO A 11 -11.41 2.53 -3.99
CA PRO A 11 -12.79 2.08 -4.02
C PRO A 11 -13.00 1.02 -5.13
N PRO A 12 -13.80 -0.04 -4.91
CA PRO A 12 -14.02 -1.07 -5.94
C PRO A 12 -14.59 -0.52 -7.26
N SER A 13 -15.32 0.59 -7.21
CA SER A 13 -15.84 1.30 -8.37
C SER A 13 -14.82 2.21 -9.06
N HIS A 14 -13.65 2.43 -8.45
CA HIS A 14 -12.64 3.34 -8.98
C HIS A 14 -11.89 2.69 -10.16
N PRO A 15 -11.72 3.40 -11.29
CA PRO A 15 -11.09 2.84 -12.49
C PRO A 15 -9.63 2.39 -12.28
N LEU A 16 -8.93 2.98 -11.31
CA LEU A 16 -7.55 2.56 -11.00
C LEU A 16 -7.45 1.15 -10.40
N TYR A 17 -8.48 0.63 -9.73
CA TYR A 17 -8.39 -0.71 -9.13
C TYR A 17 -8.08 -1.80 -10.18
N PRO A 18 -8.87 -1.96 -11.26
CA PRO A 18 -8.56 -2.97 -12.28
C PRO A 18 -7.26 -2.66 -13.05
N ILE A 19 -6.90 -1.39 -13.24
CA ILE A 19 -5.64 -1.00 -13.90
C ILE A 19 -4.43 -1.46 -13.07
N LEU A 20 -4.39 -1.11 -11.78
CA LEU A 20 -3.30 -1.50 -10.89
C LEU A 20 -3.26 -3.02 -10.71
N ALA A 21 -4.42 -3.67 -10.57
CA ALA A 21 -4.48 -5.13 -10.48
C ALA A 21 -3.91 -5.81 -11.73
N PHE A 22 -4.19 -5.29 -12.93
CA PHE A 22 -3.63 -5.80 -14.18
C PHE A 22 -2.12 -5.54 -14.28
N LEU A 23 -1.65 -4.35 -13.90
CA LEU A 23 -0.23 -4.01 -13.86
C LEU A 23 0.55 -4.97 -12.96
N ILE A 24 0.06 -5.17 -11.72
CA ILE A 24 0.70 -6.04 -10.70
C ILE A 24 0.67 -7.51 -11.12
N SER A 25 -0.49 -8.00 -11.58
CA SER A 25 -0.69 -9.45 -11.78
C SER A 25 -0.21 -9.98 -13.13
N GLN A 26 -0.10 -9.13 -14.14
CA GLN A 26 0.14 -9.57 -15.53
C GLN A 26 1.22 -8.73 -16.20
N ARG A 27 1.03 -7.42 -16.31
CA ARG A 27 1.83 -6.61 -17.23
C ARG A 27 3.27 -6.48 -16.78
N LEU A 28 3.50 -6.03 -15.54
CA LEU A 28 4.85 -5.82 -15.04
C LEU A 28 5.64 -7.13 -14.91
N PRO A 29 5.06 -8.23 -14.40
CA PRO A 29 5.77 -9.52 -14.39
C PRO A 29 6.10 -10.07 -15.79
N SER A 30 5.29 -9.75 -16.80
CA SER A 30 5.56 -10.16 -18.19
C SER A 30 6.66 -9.33 -18.84
N ASP A 31 6.65 -8.01 -18.63
CA ASP A 31 7.61 -7.08 -19.24
C ASP A 31 8.97 -7.09 -18.51
N PHE A 32 8.96 -7.40 -17.21
CA PHE A 32 10.12 -7.36 -16.30
C PHE A 32 10.23 -8.64 -15.44
N PRO A 33 10.36 -9.83 -16.06
CA PRO A 33 10.31 -11.10 -15.35
C PRO A 33 11.45 -11.29 -14.35
N SER A 34 12.63 -10.71 -14.60
CA SER A 34 13.76 -10.78 -13.67
C SER A 34 13.48 -10.03 -12.38
N GLU A 35 12.99 -8.80 -12.51
CA GLU A 35 12.68 -7.90 -11.41
C GLU A 35 11.45 -8.37 -10.61
N ALA A 36 10.49 -9.01 -11.27
CA ALA A 36 9.30 -9.60 -10.64
C ALA A 36 9.55 -10.97 -9.98
N GLY A 37 10.81 -11.40 -9.87
CA GLY A 37 11.16 -12.68 -9.25
C GLY A 37 10.80 -13.93 -10.09
N ALA A 38 10.42 -13.76 -11.34
CA ALA A 38 10.03 -14.82 -12.28
C ALA A 38 11.18 -15.29 -13.19
N ALA A 39 12.41 -14.80 -13.01
CA ALA A 39 13.59 -15.26 -13.75
C ALA A 39 13.88 -16.76 -13.55
N ASP A 40 13.41 -17.36 -12.47
CA ASP A 40 13.26 -18.81 -12.36
C ASP A 40 11.85 -19.18 -12.83
N SER A 41 11.75 -19.87 -13.97
CA SER A 41 10.49 -20.36 -14.57
C SER A 41 9.59 -21.22 -13.65
N ARG A 42 10.04 -21.53 -12.44
CA ARG A 42 9.30 -22.22 -11.38
C ARG A 42 8.60 -21.27 -10.41
N LEU A 43 8.92 -19.97 -10.42
CA LEU A 43 8.35 -18.95 -9.55
C LEU A 43 7.22 -18.24 -10.29
N THR A 44 6.00 -18.40 -9.78
CA THR A 44 4.84 -17.62 -10.25
C THR A 44 4.90 -16.23 -9.60
N PRO A 45 4.75 -15.14 -10.36
CA PRO A 45 4.67 -13.80 -9.78
C PRO A 45 3.61 -13.77 -8.69
N GLU A 46 3.98 -13.26 -7.51
CA GLU A 46 3.06 -13.19 -6.40
C GLU A 46 2.02 -12.10 -6.65
N PHE A 47 0.76 -12.51 -6.70
CA PHE A 47 -0.34 -11.57 -6.79
C PHE A 47 -0.74 -11.06 -5.41
N PHE A 48 -0.83 -9.74 -5.29
CA PHE A 48 -1.43 -9.06 -4.16
C PHE A 48 -2.38 -7.96 -4.64
N ALA A 49 -3.40 -7.63 -3.85
CA ALA A 49 -4.33 -6.56 -4.20
C ALA A 49 -3.63 -5.20 -4.24
N PRO A 50 -4.00 -4.26 -5.11
CA PRO A 50 -3.42 -2.92 -5.10
C PRO A 50 -3.79 -2.19 -3.80
N HIS A 51 -2.78 -1.83 -3.01
CA HIS A 51 -2.98 -1.22 -1.70
C HIS A 51 -1.81 -0.32 -1.28
N MET A 52 -2.12 0.64 -0.40
CA MET A 52 -1.15 1.34 0.44
C MET A 52 -1.21 0.77 1.86
N THR A 53 -0.08 0.31 2.40
CA THR A 53 -0.04 -0.19 3.78
C THR A 53 -0.11 0.98 4.77
N LEU A 54 -1.12 0.97 5.65
CA LEU A 54 -1.32 1.95 6.71
C LEU A 54 -0.57 1.56 8.00
N SER A 55 -0.63 0.28 8.36
CA SER A 55 0.10 -0.28 9.49
C SER A 55 0.26 -1.79 9.35
N SER A 56 1.22 -2.36 10.06
CA SER A 56 1.47 -3.80 10.12
C SER A 56 1.91 -4.21 11.53
N GLY A 57 1.89 -5.53 11.79
CA GLY A 57 2.23 -6.07 13.11
C GLY A 57 1.07 -6.04 14.10
N ILE A 58 -0.17 -6.01 13.61
CA ILE A 58 -1.38 -5.96 14.44
C ILE A 58 -1.63 -7.36 15.01
N SER A 59 -1.65 -7.49 16.33
CA SER A 59 -1.90 -8.77 17.00
C SER A 59 -3.35 -9.21 16.78
N PRO A 60 -3.61 -10.49 16.43
CA PRO A 60 -4.97 -11.03 16.39
C PRO A 60 -5.73 -10.91 17.71
N ASP A 61 -5.04 -10.92 18.85
CA ASP A 61 -5.65 -10.74 20.17
C ASP A 61 -6.39 -9.40 20.31
N LEU A 62 -5.97 -8.39 19.53
CA LEU A 62 -6.57 -7.06 19.56
C LEU A 62 -8.00 -7.05 19.02
N TYR A 63 -8.27 -7.88 18.01
CA TYR A 63 -9.56 -7.92 17.32
C TYR A 63 -10.37 -9.19 17.62
N GLY A 64 -9.73 -10.22 18.20
CA GLY A 64 -10.38 -11.46 18.66
C GLY A 64 -11.24 -12.10 17.58
N ASP A 65 -12.44 -12.53 17.97
CA ASP A 65 -13.39 -13.21 17.08
C ASP A 65 -14.27 -12.25 16.25
N ASP A 66 -14.16 -10.92 16.45
CA ASP A 66 -14.97 -9.92 15.77
C ASP A 66 -14.11 -8.81 15.12
N PRO A 67 -13.37 -9.16 14.04
CA PRO A 67 -12.49 -8.24 13.35
C PRO A 67 -13.22 -7.04 12.75
N GLN A 68 -14.48 -7.20 12.34
CA GLN A 68 -15.27 -6.12 11.75
C GLN A 68 -15.64 -5.09 12.81
N ARG A 69 -16.12 -5.52 13.98
CA ARG A 69 -16.43 -4.60 15.10
C ARG A 69 -15.20 -3.84 15.56
N TRP A 70 -14.04 -4.49 15.64
CA TRP A 70 -12.79 -3.80 15.96
C TRP A 70 -12.47 -2.74 14.92
N LEU A 71 -12.52 -3.09 13.63
CA LEU A 71 -12.22 -2.16 12.54
C LEU A 71 -13.17 -0.95 12.51
N ASP A 72 -14.47 -1.19 12.76
CA ASP A 72 -15.51 -0.14 12.82
C ASP A 72 -15.39 0.76 14.06
N SER A 73 -14.69 0.30 15.11
CA SER A 73 -14.48 1.09 16.34
C SER A 73 -13.43 2.20 16.18
N ILE A 74 -12.62 2.16 15.12
CA ILE A 74 -11.57 3.13 14.88
C ILE A 74 -12.20 4.41 14.29
N PRO A 75 -11.90 5.60 14.83
CA PRO A 75 -12.46 6.86 14.35
C PRO A 75 -11.76 7.30 13.04
N TRP A 76 -12.02 6.57 11.96
CA TRP A 76 -11.45 6.84 10.65
C TRP A 76 -11.80 8.25 10.15
N PRO A 77 -10.87 8.92 9.43
CA PRO A 77 -11.18 10.17 8.76
C PRO A 77 -12.23 9.97 7.66
N SER A 78 -12.90 11.05 7.25
CA SER A 78 -13.86 10.98 6.13
C SER A 78 -13.15 10.83 4.78
N ALA A 79 -13.84 10.29 3.78
CA ALA A 79 -13.30 10.08 2.44
C ALA A 79 -12.59 11.30 1.83
N ASP A 80 -13.14 12.51 2.02
CA ASP A 80 -12.62 13.76 1.45
C ASP A 80 -11.31 14.25 2.11
N GLU A 81 -11.01 13.75 3.31
CA GLU A 81 -9.76 14.03 4.02
C GLU A 81 -8.61 13.14 3.54
N VAL A 82 -8.87 12.04 2.84
CA VAL A 82 -7.85 11.04 2.46
C VAL A 82 -7.64 11.04 0.96
N LYS A 83 -6.47 11.51 0.51
CA LYS A 83 -6.14 11.64 -0.91
C LYS A 83 -4.87 10.87 -1.22
N VAL A 84 -5.01 9.74 -1.88
CA VAL A 84 -3.85 9.01 -2.40
C VAL A 84 -3.47 9.64 -3.73
N ARG A 85 -2.24 10.14 -3.83
CA ARG A 85 -1.71 10.83 -5.01
C ARG A 85 -0.36 10.26 -5.36
N PHE A 86 -0.21 9.77 -6.59
CA PHE A 86 1.01 9.14 -7.07
C PHE A 86 2.04 10.18 -7.50
N GLU A 87 3.26 10.02 -7.01
CA GLU A 87 4.43 10.74 -7.49
C GLU A 87 5.13 9.91 -8.57
N GLY A 88 6.45 9.67 -8.47
CA GLY A 88 7.19 8.79 -9.35
C GLY A 88 7.21 7.32 -8.92
N ILE A 89 7.77 6.47 -9.78
CA ILE A 89 8.11 5.08 -9.46
C ILE A 89 9.46 5.05 -8.77
N ASN A 90 9.58 4.24 -7.73
CA ASN A 90 10.82 4.07 -7.00
C ASN A 90 11.07 2.60 -6.62
N SER A 91 12.30 2.31 -6.18
CA SER A 91 12.69 1.01 -5.65
C SER A 91 13.44 1.14 -4.33
N GLN A 92 13.43 0.07 -3.55
CA GLN A 92 14.34 -0.17 -2.45
C GLN A 92 14.81 -1.63 -2.52
N ASP A 93 16.02 -1.89 -2.01
CA ASP A 93 16.61 -3.23 -1.96
C ASP A 93 16.04 -4.10 -0.85
N THR A 94 14.70 -4.21 -0.82
CA THR A 94 13.95 -5.10 0.06
C THR A 94 12.83 -5.78 -0.73
N TYR A 95 12.52 -7.04 -0.40
CA TYR A 95 11.56 -7.87 -1.14
C TYR A 95 10.23 -7.16 -1.44
N TYR A 96 9.61 -6.56 -0.41
CA TYR A 96 8.28 -5.96 -0.49
C TYR A 96 8.25 -4.54 -1.08
N ARG A 97 9.40 -3.87 -1.18
CA ARG A 97 9.50 -2.50 -1.73
C ARG A 97 10.42 -2.48 -2.95
N ARG A 98 10.40 -3.58 -3.70
CA ARG A 98 11.23 -3.76 -4.87
C ARG A 98 10.88 -2.78 -5.99
N CYS A 99 9.59 -2.61 -6.28
CA CYS A 99 9.10 -1.58 -7.19
C CYS A 99 7.76 -1.06 -6.68
N TYR A 100 7.61 0.25 -6.56
CA TYR A 100 6.39 0.87 -6.04
C TYR A 100 6.16 2.27 -6.61
N ALA A 101 4.89 2.66 -6.70
CA ALA A 101 4.51 4.05 -6.92
C ALA A 101 4.56 4.79 -5.56
N LYS A 102 5.37 5.85 -5.47
CA LYS A 102 5.39 6.72 -4.29
C LYS A 102 4.04 7.42 -4.15
N VAL A 103 3.58 7.56 -2.92
CA VAL A 103 2.39 8.36 -2.62
C VAL A 103 2.84 9.65 -1.93
N LYS A 104 2.23 10.78 -2.30
CA LYS A 104 2.44 12.07 -1.64
C LYS A 104 2.06 11.96 -0.16
N LEU A 105 2.98 12.34 0.72
CA LEU A 105 2.71 12.40 2.16
C LEU A 105 2.09 13.76 2.51
N ASP A 106 0.75 13.80 2.54
CA ASP A 106 0.00 14.93 3.08
C ASP A 106 -0.54 14.65 4.49
N GLU A 107 -1.22 15.64 5.09
CA GLU A 107 -1.81 15.50 6.43
C GLU A 107 -2.90 14.43 6.50
N GLY A 108 -3.64 14.19 5.41
CA GLY A 108 -4.66 13.15 5.33
C GLY A 108 -4.05 11.75 5.42
N ILE A 109 -3.01 11.50 4.61
CA ILE A 109 -2.23 10.26 4.61
C ILE A 109 -1.53 10.04 5.95
N LYS A 110 -0.94 11.09 6.52
CA LYS A 110 -0.32 11.04 7.85
C LYS A 110 -1.36 10.71 8.95
N LYS A 111 -2.54 11.35 8.92
CA LYS A 111 -3.62 11.14 9.88
C LYS A 111 -4.14 9.70 9.84
N ILE A 112 -4.45 9.17 8.66
CA ILE A 112 -4.99 7.79 8.54
C ILE A 112 -3.96 6.72 8.91
N ALA A 113 -2.70 6.87 8.50
CA ALA A 113 -1.62 5.95 8.89
C ALA A 113 -1.34 6.02 10.40
N GLY A 114 -1.35 7.23 10.96
CA GLY A 114 -1.21 7.46 12.39
C GLY A 114 -2.33 6.78 13.20
N LEU A 115 -3.59 6.96 12.82
CA LEU A 115 -4.72 6.29 13.46
C LEU A 115 -4.63 4.77 13.37
N ALA A 116 -4.27 4.23 12.20
CA ALA A 116 -4.06 2.80 12.02
C ALA A 116 -2.99 2.26 12.97
N ARG A 117 -1.87 2.98 13.15
CA ARG A 117 -0.79 2.58 14.05
C ARG A 117 -1.17 2.72 15.53
N ALA A 118 -1.76 3.85 15.90
CA ALA A 118 -2.20 4.15 17.27
C ALA A 118 -3.09 3.04 17.80
N ARG A 119 -4.13 2.70 17.02
CA ARG A 119 -5.13 1.70 17.37
C ARG A 119 -4.63 0.27 17.18
N GLY A 120 -3.83 0.01 16.14
CA GLY A 120 -3.40 -1.34 15.77
C GLY A 120 -2.21 -1.88 16.56
N VAL A 121 -1.34 -1.01 17.10
CA VAL A 121 -0.08 -1.46 17.72
C VAL A 121 0.28 -0.70 19.00
N ASN A 122 0.13 0.62 19.01
CA ASN A 122 0.64 1.43 20.11
C ASN A 122 -0.31 1.51 21.32
N ALA A 123 -1.55 1.02 21.17
CA ALA A 123 -2.62 1.14 22.16
C ALA A 123 -2.89 2.60 22.57
N GLU A 124 -2.83 3.50 21.59
CA GLU A 124 -3.09 4.93 21.77
C GLU A 124 -4.47 5.29 21.18
N GLU A 125 -5.15 6.29 21.76
CA GLU A 125 -6.50 6.64 21.35
C GLU A 125 -6.55 7.30 19.96
N ASP A 126 -5.54 8.11 19.64
CA ASP A 126 -5.46 8.89 18.40
C ASP A 126 -4.04 8.93 17.83
N ALA A 127 -3.88 9.62 16.70
CA ALA A 127 -2.60 9.75 16.03
C ALA A 127 -1.58 10.62 16.78
N ASN A 128 -1.97 11.38 17.82
CA ASN A 128 -1.10 12.34 18.54
C ASN A 128 -0.28 11.68 19.66
N GLY A 129 -0.54 10.40 19.95
CA GLY A 129 0.23 9.65 20.93
C GLY A 129 1.73 9.62 20.62
N ALA A 130 2.56 9.67 21.67
CA ALA A 130 4.01 9.81 21.52
C ALA A 130 4.65 8.67 20.72
N LYS A 131 4.21 7.43 20.93
CA LYS A 131 4.72 6.27 20.17
C LYS A 131 4.30 6.32 18.71
N THR A 132 3.10 6.84 18.43
CA THR A 132 2.61 7.00 17.07
C THR A 132 3.34 8.11 16.33
N GLN A 133 3.64 9.24 16.98
CA GLN A 133 4.45 10.30 16.38
C GLN A 133 5.87 9.82 16.07
N GLU A 134 6.53 9.14 17.01
CA GLU A 134 7.85 8.52 16.79
C GLU A 134 7.82 7.54 15.61
N TRP A 135 6.81 6.67 15.57
CA TRP A 135 6.63 5.73 14.47
C TRP A 135 6.37 6.43 13.14
N LEU A 136 5.58 7.51 13.11
CA LEU A 136 5.31 8.28 11.88
C LEU A 136 6.56 8.94 11.32
N GLU A 137 7.47 9.43 12.18
CA GLU A 137 8.75 9.98 11.74
C GLU A 137 9.64 8.91 11.11
N TRP A 138 9.74 7.74 11.74
CA TRP A 138 10.45 6.59 11.18
C TRP A 138 9.79 6.12 9.88
N TRP A 139 8.47 5.97 9.88
CA TRP A 139 7.69 5.49 8.75
C TRP A 139 7.88 6.41 7.55
N ARG A 140 7.81 7.73 7.72
CA ARG A 140 8.08 8.71 6.66
C ARG A 140 9.47 8.54 6.04
N LYS A 141 10.51 8.32 6.85
CA LYS A 141 11.91 8.29 6.41
C LYS A 141 12.28 6.96 5.75
N GLU A 142 11.89 5.85 6.35
CA GLU A 142 12.37 4.52 6.00
C GLU A 142 11.43 3.76 5.06
N PHE A 143 10.11 3.98 5.20
CA PHE A 143 9.08 3.22 4.48
C PHE A 143 8.34 4.08 3.45
N GLY A 144 7.79 5.21 3.89
CA GLY A 144 6.97 6.15 3.14
C GLY A 144 5.62 5.56 2.68
N PRO A 145 4.59 6.38 2.47
CA PRO A 145 3.37 5.91 1.82
C PRO A 145 3.69 5.53 0.36
N HIS A 146 3.27 4.34 -0.04
CA HIS A 146 3.46 3.84 -1.40
C HIS A 146 2.45 2.74 -1.74
N VAL A 147 2.32 2.47 -3.03
CA VAL A 147 1.60 1.30 -3.58
C VAL A 147 2.61 0.41 -4.29
N SER A 148 2.82 -0.80 -3.76
CA SER A 148 3.71 -1.77 -4.37
C SER A 148 3.18 -2.21 -5.74
N LEU A 149 4.09 -2.38 -6.69
CA LEU A 149 3.80 -2.80 -8.05
C LEU A 149 4.44 -4.16 -8.39
N MET A 150 5.61 -4.44 -7.81
CA MET A 150 6.27 -5.74 -7.86
C MET A 150 6.97 -6.03 -6.54
N TYR A 151 6.95 -7.30 -6.14
CA TYR A 151 7.85 -7.86 -5.13
C TYR A 151 8.96 -8.64 -5.82
N GLY A 152 10.16 -8.66 -5.24
CA GLY A 152 11.28 -9.37 -5.82
C GLY A 152 12.61 -9.06 -5.16
N ASP A 153 13.63 -9.83 -5.49
CA ASP A 153 14.96 -9.76 -4.87
C ASP A 153 16.02 -9.10 -5.77
N VAL A 154 15.70 -8.82 -7.02
CA VAL A 154 16.65 -8.27 -8.01
C VAL A 154 16.66 -6.74 -7.97
N PRO A 155 17.77 -6.08 -7.62
CA PRO A 155 17.90 -4.62 -7.71
C PRO A 155 17.49 -4.05 -9.06
N ILE A 156 16.73 -2.94 -9.02
CA ILE A 156 16.25 -2.25 -10.23
C ILE A 156 17.06 -0.97 -10.40
N GLY A 157 17.85 -0.89 -11.46
CA GLY A 157 18.61 0.32 -11.79
C GLY A 157 17.74 1.44 -12.35
N ASP A 158 18.24 2.68 -12.31
CA ASP A 158 17.49 3.88 -12.71
C ASP A 158 16.91 3.82 -14.13
N ASP A 159 17.66 3.28 -15.11
CA ASP A 159 17.16 3.18 -16.48
C ASP A 159 15.99 2.20 -16.60
N LYS A 160 16.03 1.11 -15.83
CA LYS A 160 14.93 0.14 -15.74
C LYS A 160 13.71 0.74 -15.02
N LEU A 161 13.93 1.55 -13.98
CA LEU A 161 12.85 2.29 -13.31
C LEU A 161 12.13 3.26 -14.27
N LYS A 162 12.87 3.95 -15.15
CA LYS A 162 12.26 4.81 -16.18
C LYS A 162 11.41 4.01 -17.17
N GLU A 163 11.88 2.83 -17.58
CA GLU A 163 11.10 1.92 -18.43
C GLU A 163 9.82 1.45 -17.73
N ILE A 164 9.91 1.06 -16.46
CA ILE A 164 8.75 0.66 -15.65
C ILE A 164 7.78 1.82 -15.50
N ALA A 165 8.26 3.03 -15.20
CA ALA A 165 7.42 4.23 -15.10
C ALA A 165 6.63 4.47 -16.39
N LYS A 166 7.29 4.37 -17.55
CA LYS A 166 6.63 4.47 -18.85
C LYS A 166 5.55 3.41 -19.04
N VAL A 167 5.81 2.16 -18.68
CA VAL A 167 4.80 1.07 -18.77
C VAL A 167 3.61 1.34 -17.84
N VAL A 168 3.85 1.86 -16.64
CA VAL A 168 2.81 2.24 -15.69
C VAL A 168 1.94 3.38 -16.23
N GLU A 169 2.55 4.40 -16.82
CA GLU A 169 1.85 5.52 -17.46
C GLU A 169 1.05 5.09 -18.69
N GLU A 170 1.63 4.26 -19.56
CA GLU A 170 0.94 3.65 -20.71
C GLU A 170 -0.24 2.75 -20.28
N GLY A 171 -0.15 2.16 -19.08
CA GLY A 171 -1.23 1.41 -18.44
C GLY A 171 -2.38 2.29 -17.92
N GLY A 172 -2.24 3.62 -17.93
CA GLY A 172 -3.27 4.56 -17.52
C GLY A 172 -3.12 5.11 -16.11
N VAL A 173 -2.01 4.84 -15.42
CA VAL A 173 -1.70 5.46 -14.11
C VAL A 173 -0.99 6.78 -14.34
N LYS A 174 -1.57 7.89 -13.89
CA LYS A 174 -0.91 9.20 -13.98
C LYS A 174 0.06 9.38 -12.82
N LEU A 175 1.30 9.73 -13.14
CA LEU A 175 2.37 10.05 -12.20
C LEU A 175 2.61 11.57 -12.24
N SER A 176 2.93 12.17 -11.10
CA SER A 176 3.21 13.59 -11.01
C SER A 176 4.39 13.85 -10.09
N GLU A 177 5.54 14.16 -10.69
CA GLU A 177 6.75 14.58 -9.98
C GLU A 177 6.53 15.90 -9.21
N PRO A 178 7.24 16.11 -8.11
CA PRO A 178 6.86 15.70 -6.75
C PRO A 178 5.80 16.62 -6.11
N GLU A 179 5.21 17.56 -6.85
CA GLU A 179 4.33 18.60 -6.29
C GLU A 179 3.04 18.84 -7.10
N GLY A 180 2.76 18.05 -8.13
CA GLY A 180 1.54 18.19 -8.94
C GLY A 180 0.35 17.40 -8.39
N ASP A 181 -0.76 18.06 -8.06
CA ASP A 181 -2.05 17.37 -7.99
C ASP A 181 -2.65 17.37 -9.40
N VAL A 182 -2.51 16.26 -10.12
CA VAL A 182 -3.05 16.10 -11.48
C VAL A 182 -4.34 15.28 -11.41
N GLU A 183 -5.41 15.73 -12.05
CA GLU A 183 -6.67 14.99 -12.06
C GLU A 183 -6.46 13.54 -12.53
N GLY A 184 -6.84 12.57 -11.68
CA GLY A 184 -6.70 11.14 -11.94
C GLY A 184 -5.34 10.52 -11.58
N ASN A 185 -4.43 11.24 -10.91
CA ASN A 185 -3.15 10.71 -10.39
C ASN A 185 -3.30 9.91 -9.07
N GLY A 186 -4.43 9.23 -8.86
CA GLY A 186 -4.70 8.49 -7.64
C GLY A 186 -6.19 8.39 -7.34
N TRP A 187 -6.55 8.28 -6.06
CA TRP A 187 -7.96 8.15 -5.63
C TRP A 187 -8.23 8.88 -4.31
N ASP A 188 -9.51 9.13 -4.05
CA ASP A 188 -10.00 9.74 -2.81
C ASP A 188 -10.68 8.69 -1.93
N GLY A 189 -10.55 8.85 -0.62
CA GLY A 189 -11.04 7.89 0.37
C GLY A 189 -10.47 6.50 0.11
N GLY A 190 -11.36 5.52 0.04
CA GLY A 190 -11.02 4.14 -0.27
C GLY A 190 -11.71 3.16 0.65
N VAL A 191 -11.14 1.95 0.70
CA VAL A 191 -11.60 0.90 1.62
C VAL A 191 -10.41 0.43 2.44
N VAL A 192 -10.52 0.57 3.76
CA VAL A 192 -9.57 0.04 4.72
C VAL A 192 -9.83 -1.46 4.88
N TRP A 193 -8.82 -2.28 4.64
CA TRP A 193 -8.87 -3.73 4.77
C TRP A 193 -8.01 -4.16 5.94
N LEU A 194 -8.54 -5.02 6.82
CA LEU A 194 -7.74 -5.79 7.76
C LEU A 194 -7.37 -7.12 7.10
N VAL A 195 -6.08 -7.38 6.95
CA VAL A 195 -5.56 -8.55 6.24
C VAL A 195 -4.55 -9.30 7.11
N PRO A 196 -4.74 -10.60 7.39
CA PRO A 196 -3.71 -11.44 7.99
C PRO A 196 -2.54 -11.60 7.03
N THR A 197 -1.38 -11.02 7.37
CA THR A 197 -0.17 -11.00 6.53
C THR A 197 0.95 -11.89 7.06
N ASP A 198 0.61 -12.73 8.04
CA ASP A 198 1.40 -13.82 8.61
C ASP A 198 1.33 -15.11 7.79
N LYS A 199 0.37 -15.20 6.87
CA LYS A 199 0.22 -16.30 5.91
C LYS A 199 1.02 -16.05 4.62
N ASP A 200 1.03 -17.03 3.74
CA ASP A 200 1.53 -16.89 2.36
C ASP A 200 0.77 -15.78 1.61
N ILE A 201 1.43 -15.10 0.68
CA ILE A 201 0.85 -13.94 -0.04
C ILE A 201 -0.40 -14.29 -0.83
N LYS A 202 -0.46 -15.51 -1.40
CA LYS A 202 -1.67 -16.05 -2.07
C LYS A 202 -2.91 -16.11 -1.15
N ASP A 203 -2.69 -16.12 0.16
CA ASP A 203 -3.73 -16.23 1.19
C ASP A 203 -4.03 -14.88 1.86
N TRP A 204 -3.35 -13.79 1.46
CA TRP A 204 -3.60 -12.45 1.96
C TRP A 204 -4.95 -11.95 1.46
N LYS A 205 -5.98 -12.21 2.26
CA LYS A 205 -7.37 -11.86 1.99
C LYS A 205 -7.93 -11.06 3.17
N PRO A 206 -8.76 -10.03 2.90
CA PRO A 206 -9.36 -9.23 3.95
C PRO A 206 -10.33 -10.05 4.80
N ILE A 207 -10.18 -9.96 6.12
CA ILE A 207 -11.11 -10.54 7.10
C ILE A 207 -12.11 -9.51 7.63
N ALA A 208 -11.85 -8.22 7.41
CA ALA A 208 -12.78 -7.11 7.64
C ALA A 208 -12.50 -5.99 6.64
N LYS A 209 -13.55 -5.19 6.34
CA LYS A 209 -13.46 -4.06 5.41
C LYS A 209 -14.26 -2.88 5.92
N ARG A 210 -13.72 -1.67 5.75
CA ARG A 210 -14.39 -0.42 6.10
C ARG A 210 -14.24 0.59 4.97
N VAL A 211 -15.37 1.03 4.41
CA VAL A 211 -15.40 2.13 3.45
C VAL A 211 -15.21 3.45 4.21
N LEU A 212 -14.38 4.34 3.68
CA LEU A 212 -14.20 5.71 4.17
C LEU A 212 -15.21 6.67 3.54
#